data_AF-A0A925XMK1-F1
#
_entry.id   AF-A0A925XMK1-F1
#
_cell.length_a   1.000
_cell.length_b   1.000
_cell.length_c   1.000
_cell.angle_alpha   90.00
_cell.angle_beta   90.00
_cell.angle_gamma   90.00
#
_symmetry.space_group_name_H-M   'P 1'
#
loop_
_entity.id
_entity.type
_entity.pdbx_description
1 polymer ?
#
loop_
_entity_poly.entity_id
_entity_poly.type
_entity_poly.pdbx_seq_one_letter_code
_entity_poly.pdbx_strand_id
1 'polypeptide(L)' 'MKYIDLRDFIDQLERAGDLRRISTPVAPQLEITEICDRVLKTGGPALLFERPI' A
#
# COMPACT_ATOMS: atom_id res chain seq x y z
N MET A 1 15.83 12.60 -0.58
CA MET A 1 15.01 12.91 0.62
C MET A 1 15.32 11.86 1.66
N LYS A 2 15.52 12.24 2.93
CA LYS A 2 15.85 11.29 4.00
C LYS A 2 14.61 11.14 4.87
N TYR A 3 14.02 9.94 4.88
CA TYR A 3 12.91 9.62 5.78
C TYR A 3 13.45 9.28 7.16
N ILE A 4 12.71 9.65 8.20
CA ILE A 4 13.07 9.38 9.60
C ILE A 4 12.80 7.90 9.91
N ASP A 5 11.64 7.40 9.48
CA ASP A 5 11.23 6.00 9.59
C ASP A 5 10.24 5.62 8.48
N LEU A 6 9.67 4.42 8.57
CA LEU A 6 8.66 3.94 7.61
C LEU A 6 7.35 4.73 7.69
N ARG A 7 6.96 5.25 8.87
CA ARG A 7 5.69 5.99 9.03
C ARG A 7 5.79 7.34 8.35
N ASP A 8 6.92 8.03 8.53
CA ASP A 8 7.25 9.29 7.84
C ASP A 8 7.22 9.10 6.31
N PHE A 9 7.76 7.98 5.82
CA PHE A 9 7.67 7.64 4.40
C PHE A 9 6.22 7.41 3.93
N ILE A 10 5.42 6.64 4.67
CA ILE A 10 4.01 6.38 4.36
C ILE A 10 3.19 7.68 4.34
N ASP A 11 3.37 8.55 5.34
CA ASP A 11 2.69 9.84 5.41
C ASP A 11 3.03 10.73 4.21
N GLN A 12 4.28 10.66 3.75
CA GLN A 12 4.67 11.40 2.55
C GLN A 12 4.04 10.85 1.28
N LEU A 13 3.94 9.52 1.11
CA LEU A 13 3.22 8.91 0.00
C LEU A 13 1.74 9.31 0.01
N GLU A 14 1.11 9.35 1.19
CA GLU A 14 -0.29 9.79 1.33
C GLU A 14 -0.48 11.27 0.92
N ARG A 15 0.43 12.16 1.34
CA ARG A 15 0.40 13.58 0.94
C ARG A 15 0.64 13.78 -0.55
N ALA A 16 1.44 12.94 -1.19
CA ALA A 16 1.70 12.99 -2.62
C ALA A 16 0.55 12.41 -3.47
N GLY A 17 -0.40 11.70 -2.85
CA GLY A 17 -1.44 10.95 -3.56
C GLY A 17 -0.96 9.60 -4.11
N ASP A 18 0.24 9.17 -3.74
CA ASP A 18 0.89 7.93 -4.18
C ASP A 18 0.59 6.74 -3.26
N LEU A 19 -0.27 6.90 -2.26
CA LEU A 19 -0.71 5.86 -1.34
C LEU A 19 -2.23 5.61 -1.45
N ARG A 20 -2.61 4.33 -1.56
CA ARG A 20 -3.99 3.87 -1.42
C ARG A 20 -4.14 3.01 -0.17
N ARG A 21 -5.04 3.42 0.73
CA ARG A 21 -5.43 2.62 1.89
C ARG A 21 -6.53 1.64 1.53
N ILE A 22 -6.39 0.39 1.96
CA ILE A 22 -7.35 -0.69 1.76
C ILE A 22 -7.89 -1.10 3.13
N SER A 23 -9.09 -0.61 3.45
CA SER A 23 -9.78 -0.88 4.72
C SER A 23 -10.66 -2.12 4.68
N THR A 24 -10.90 -2.68 3.48
CA THR A 24 -11.61 -3.95 3.32
C THR A 24 -10.75 -5.09 3.88
N PRO A 25 -11.34 -6.07 4.59
CA PRO A 25 -10.60 -7.26 5.00
C PRO A 25 -10.06 -8.05 3.81
N VAL A 26 -8.77 -8.40 3.81
CA VAL A 26 -8.11 -9.12 2.70
C VAL A 26 -7.20 -10.22 3.25
N ALA A 27 -7.24 -11.40 2.63
CA ALA A 27 -6.39 -12.51 3.06
C ALA A 27 -4.92 -12.25 2.69
N PRO A 28 -3.97 -12.37 3.63
CA PRO A 28 -2.54 -12.26 3.32
C PRO A 28 -2.08 -13.34 2.35
N GLN A 29 -2.71 -14.52 2.41
CA GLN A 29 -2.42 -15.63 1.52
C GLN A 29 -3.12 -15.42 0.18
N LEU A 30 -2.32 -15.26 -0.88
CA LEU A 30 -2.73 -15.13 -2.29
C LEU A 30 -3.46 -13.83 -2.65
N GLU A 31 -4.41 -13.33 -1.84
CA GLU A 31 -5.17 -12.13 -2.22
C GLU A 31 -4.33 -10.86 -2.18
N ILE A 32 -3.64 -10.55 -1.07
CA ILE A 32 -2.74 -9.38 -1.00
C ILE A 32 -1.70 -9.44 -2.13
N THR A 33 -1.14 -10.62 -2.39
CA THR A 33 -0.14 -10.82 -3.45
C THR A 33 -0.71 -10.52 -4.84
N GLU A 34 -1.90 -11.02 -5.17
CA GLU A 34 -2.54 -10.75 -6.46
C GLU A 34 -2.85 -9.26 -6.64
N ILE A 35 -3.38 -8.62 -5.60
CA ILE A 35 -3.70 -7.19 -5.64
C ILE A 35 -2.42 -6.37 -5.87
N CYS A 36 -1.34 -6.68 -5.14
CA CYS A 36 -0.05 -6.04 -5.33
C CYS A 36 0.50 -6.24 -6.76
N ASP A 37 0.44 -7.47 -7.30
CA ASP A 37 0.91 -7.77 -8.66
C ASP A 37 0.14 -6.97 -9.73
N ARG A 38 -1.19 -6.90 -9.60
CA ARG A 38 -2.03 -6.12 -10.52
C ARG A 38 -1.73 -4.62 -10.47
N VAL A 39 -1.52 -4.07 -9.28
CA VAL A 39 -1.20 -2.65 -9.10
C VAL A 39 0.19 -2.34 -9.62
N LEU A 40 1.18 -3.20 -9.39
CA LEU A 40 2.53 -3.05 -9.95
C LEU A 40 2.52 -3.06 -11.48
N LYS A 41 1.80 -4.01 -12.10
CA LYS A 41 1.70 -4.12 -13.57
C LYS A 41 1.03 -2.91 -14.23
N THR A 42 0.22 -2.17 -13.49
CA THR A 42 -0.46 -0.98 -13.98
C THR A 42 0.26 0.32 -13.60
N GLY A 43 1.40 0.24 -12.89
CA GLY A 43 2.12 1.41 -12.39
C GLY A 43 1.33 2.19 -11.35
N GLY A 44 0.45 1.52 -10.60
CA GLY A 44 -0.42 2.13 -9.61
C GLY A 44 0.28 2.51 -8.29
N PRO A 45 -0.48 3.09 -7.34
CA PRO A 45 0.07 3.63 -6.09
C PRO A 45 0.55 2.52 -5.13
N ALA A 46 1.31 2.92 -4.12
CA ALA A 46 1.61 2.06 -2.98
C ALA A 46 0.32 1.67 -2.25
N LEU A 47 0.26 0.45 -1.71
CA LEU A 47 -0.91 -0.07 -1.02
C LEU A 47 -0.63 -0.24 0.47
N LEU A 48 -1.55 0.23 1.30
CA LEU A 48 -1.55 -0.02 2.75
C LEU A 48 -2.81 -0.79 3.14
N PHE A 49 -2.65 -2.07 3.46
CA PHE A 49 -3.73 -2.93 3.94
C PHE A 49 -3.89 -2.79 5.45
N GLU A 50 -5.08 -2.45 5.92
CA GLU A 50 -5.32 -2.15 7.33
C GLU A 50 -5.98 -3.31 8.10
N ARG A 51 -6.53 -4.29 7.37
CA ARG A 51 -7.31 -5.40 7.95
C ARG A 51 -6.96 -6.74 7.29
N PRO A 52 -5.76 -7.29 7.51
CA PRO A 52 -5.48 -8.68 7.14
C PRO A 52 -6.38 -9.64 7.94
N ILE A 53 -6.91 -10.67 7.30
CA ILE A 53 -7.72 -11.75 7.92
C ILE A 53 -7.02 -13.10 7.94
#